data_AF-A0A0F6QZE5-F1
#
_entry.id   AF-A0A0F6QZE5-F1
#
_cell.length_a   1.000
_cell.length_b   1.000
_cell.length_c   1.000
_cell.angle_alpha   90.00
_cell.angle_beta   90.00
_cell.angle_gamma   90.00
#
_symmetry.space_group_name_H-M   'P 1'
#
loop_
_entity.id
_entity.type
_entity.pdbx_description
1 polymer ?
#
loop_
_entity_poly.entity_id
_entity_poly.type
_entity_poly.pdbx_seq_one_letter_code
_entity_poly.pdbx_strand_id
1 'polypeptide(L)'
;MKLRKISLAIASVIMMAGSTAAIAPAHAARTPEEYGQEVQRNFSKHWDEGVQWCVREFGEEQRSLCQYYTTMSLNHAIYEARGRHQDKADYFKSLADEAQNKLYESKYGSDSSDSI
;
A
#
# COMPACT_ATOMS: atom_id res chain seq x y z
N MET A 1 -62.66 -17.83 -19.33
CA MET A 1 -61.41 -18.00 -20.12
C MET A 1 -61.37 -16.98 -21.25
N LYS A 2 -60.33 -16.13 -21.28
CA LYS A 2 -59.68 -15.59 -22.49
C LYS A 2 -58.53 -14.66 -22.06
N LEU A 3 -57.35 -15.24 -21.86
CA LEU A 3 -56.09 -14.51 -21.71
C LEU A 3 -55.66 -14.02 -23.10
N ARG A 4 -55.44 -12.72 -23.24
CA ARG A 4 -54.70 -12.15 -24.37
C ARG A 4 -53.37 -11.60 -23.84
N LYS A 5 -52.29 -12.17 -24.37
CA LYS A 5 -50.89 -11.81 -24.09
C LYS A 5 -50.63 -10.41 -24.64
N ILE A 6 -50.13 -9.51 -23.80
CA ILE A 6 -49.39 -8.33 -24.26
C ILE A 6 -48.07 -8.35 -23.51
N SER A 7 -47.04 -8.88 -24.17
CA SER A 7 -45.66 -8.71 -23.76
C SER A 7 -45.29 -7.25 -23.98
N LEU A 8 -45.04 -6.52 -22.90
CA LEU A 8 -44.41 -5.21 -22.96
C LEU A 8 -43.12 -5.28 -22.14
N ALA A 9 -42.01 -5.47 -22.86
CA ALA A 9 -40.67 -5.30 -22.32
C ALA A 9 -40.46 -3.81 -22.06
N ILE A 10 -40.43 -3.42 -20.79
CA ILE A 10 -39.93 -2.09 -20.40
C ILE A 10 -38.49 -2.31 -19.95
N ALA A 11 -37.58 -2.15 -20.91
CA ALA A 11 -36.19 -1.84 -20.64
C ALA A 11 -36.14 -0.43 -20.05
N SER A 12 -36.16 -0.32 -18.73
CA SER A 12 -35.84 0.93 -18.03
C SER A 12 -34.52 0.75 -17.31
N VAL A 13 -33.50 1.24 -17.99
CA VAL A 13 -32.17 1.60 -17.49
C VAL A 13 -32.33 2.38 -16.19
N ILE A 14 -32.00 1.75 -15.06
CA ILE A 14 -31.61 2.49 -13.87
C ILE A 14 -30.08 2.52 -13.94
N MET A 15 -29.55 3.57 -14.56
CA MET A 15 -28.24 4.08 -14.18
C MET A 15 -28.40 4.48 -12.71
N MET A 16 -28.11 3.55 -11.79
CA MET A 16 -27.68 3.99 -10.49
C MET A 16 -26.38 4.71 -10.77
N ALA A 17 -26.46 6.04 -10.77
CA ALA A 17 -25.33 6.91 -10.53
C ALA A 17 -24.72 6.40 -9.23
N GLY A 18 -23.78 5.45 -9.38
CA GLY A 18 -22.87 5.08 -8.32
C GLY A 18 -22.29 6.40 -7.88
N SER A 19 -22.62 6.80 -6.66
CA SER A 19 -21.95 7.89 -6.00
C SER A 19 -20.52 7.40 -5.77
N THR A 20 -19.72 7.41 -6.84
CA THR A 20 -18.33 7.76 -6.72
C THR A 20 -18.36 9.20 -6.25
N ALA A 21 -18.48 9.37 -4.93
CA ALA A 21 -17.65 10.37 -4.31
C ALA A 21 -16.26 10.03 -4.84
N ALA A 22 -15.84 10.77 -5.86
CA ALA A 22 -14.44 10.84 -6.20
C ALA A 22 -13.81 11.31 -4.91
N ILE A 23 -13.32 10.36 -4.11
CA ILE A 23 -12.25 10.62 -3.18
C ILE A 23 -11.12 10.97 -4.14
N ALA A 24 -11.11 12.23 -4.59
CA ALA A 24 -9.94 12.83 -5.15
C ALA A 24 -8.86 12.55 -4.11
N PRO A 25 -7.77 11.83 -4.45
CA PRO A 25 -6.66 11.85 -3.53
C PRO A 25 -6.31 13.33 -3.41
N ALA A 26 -6.49 13.91 -2.22
CA ALA A 26 -6.05 15.25 -1.87
C ALA A 26 -4.50 15.36 -1.87
N HIS A 27 -3.83 14.38 -2.45
CA HIS A 27 -2.43 14.38 -2.76
C HIS A 27 -2.37 14.48 -4.27
N ALA A 28 -2.12 15.69 -4.77
CA ALA A 28 -1.52 15.87 -6.08
C ALA A 28 -0.46 14.77 -6.24
N ALA A 29 -0.50 14.01 -7.32
CA ALA A 29 0.44 12.92 -7.55
C ALA A 29 1.86 13.47 -7.39
N ARG A 30 2.47 13.23 -6.22
CA ARG A 30 3.83 13.67 -5.94
C ARG A 30 4.73 12.82 -6.79
N THR A 31 5.64 13.46 -7.50
CA THR A 31 6.73 12.74 -8.15
C THR A 31 7.54 11.97 -7.08
N PRO A 32 8.19 10.84 -7.42
CA PRO A 32 9.08 10.15 -6.49
C PRO A 32 10.12 11.09 -5.86
N GLU A 33 10.60 12.07 -6.63
CA GLU A 33 11.52 13.11 -6.17
C GLU A 33 10.91 14.03 -5.11
N GLU A 34 9.70 14.54 -5.33
CA GLU A 34 8.98 15.36 -4.34
C GLU A 34 8.69 14.58 -3.06
N TYR A 35 8.30 13.31 -3.20
CA TYR A 35 8.04 12.44 -2.05
C TYR A 35 9.31 12.18 -1.23
N GLY A 36 10.42 11.79 -1.86
CA GLY A 36 11.66 11.54 -1.12
C GLY A 36 12.24 12.80 -0.45
N GLN A 37 12.06 13.98 -1.05
CA GLN A 37 12.44 15.24 -0.40
C GLN A 37 11.60 15.55 0.83
N GLU A 38 10.28 15.33 0.78
CA GLU A 38 9.40 15.50 1.93
C GLU A 38 9.72 14.49 3.02
N VAL A 39 9.93 13.23 2.67
CA VAL A 39 10.34 12.17 3.60
C VAL A 39 11.63 12.56 4.31
N GLN A 40 12.63 13.07 3.58
CA GLN A 40 13.87 13.51 4.19
C GLN A 40 13.65 14.68 5.16
N ARG A 41 12.82 15.68 4.81
CA ARG A 41 12.55 16.83 5.68
C ARG A 41 11.75 16.46 6.93
N ASN A 42 10.87 15.48 6.82
CA ASN A 42 9.94 15.08 7.87
C ASN A 42 10.18 13.64 8.35
N PHE A 43 11.44 13.18 8.35
CA PHE A 43 11.77 11.77 8.54
C PHE A 43 11.13 11.18 9.80
N SER A 44 11.27 11.86 10.94
CA SER A 44 10.70 11.37 12.22
C SER A 44 9.18 11.20 12.17
N LYS A 45 8.48 12.08 11.44
CA LYS A 45 7.02 11.99 11.27
C LYS A 45 6.65 10.76 10.43
N HIS A 46 7.26 10.62 9.24
CA HIS A 46 7.01 9.47 8.37
C HIS A 46 7.43 8.15 9.02
N TRP A 47 8.49 8.20 9.82
CA TRP A 47 8.96 7.05 10.57
C TRP A 47 7.95 6.63 11.63
N ASP A 48 7.46 7.56 12.46
CA ASP A 48 6.45 7.22 13.47
C ASP A 48 5.15 6.75 12.81
N GLU A 49 4.64 7.47 11.81
CA GLU A 49 3.44 7.07 11.06
C GLU A 49 3.58 5.68 10.43
N GLY A 50 4.72 5.39 9.80
CA GLY A 50 5.02 4.09 9.20
C GLY A 50 5.11 2.96 10.23
N VAL A 51 5.73 3.22 11.39
CA VAL A 51 5.81 2.24 12.48
C VAL A 51 4.43 1.96 13.05
N GLN A 52 3.62 2.99 13.33
CA GLN A 52 2.28 2.81 13.87
C GLN A 52 1.36 2.10 12.88
N TRP A 53 1.48 2.38 11.57
CA TRP A 53 0.75 1.66 10.53
C TRP A 53 1.15 0.18 10.51
N CYS A 54 2.46 -0.11 10.48
CA CYS A 54 2.96 -1.48 10.46
C CYS A 54 2.55 -2.27 11.70
N VAL A 55 2.69 -1.68 12.89
CA VAL A 55 2.27 -2.30 14.16
C VAL A 55 0.77 -2.57 14.18
N ARG A 56 -0.05 -1.65 13.66
CA ARG A 56 -1.50 -1.86 13.57
C ARG A 56 -1.84 -3.05 12.66
N GLU A 57 -1.07 -3.24 11.61
CA GLU A 57 -1.27 -4.32 10.65
C GLU A 57 -0.75 -5.66 11.18
N PHE A 58 0.46 -5.70 11.74
CA PHE A 58 1.20 -6.94 12.05
C PHE A 58 1.28 -7.28 13.54
N GLY A 59 0.81 -6.40 14.43
CA GLY A 59 0.82 -6.61 15.87
C GLY A 59 1.97 -5.89 16.60
N GLU A 60 1.77 -5.66 17.90
CA GLU A 60 2.76 -4.98 18.76
C GLU A 60 4.00 -5.84 19.04
N GLU A 61 3.83 -7.15 19.04
CA GLU A 61 4.92 -8.11 19.12
C GLU A 61 5.92 -7.97 17.96
N GLN A 62 5.47 -7.43 16.81
CA GLN A 62 6.32 -7.16 15.65
C GLN A 62 6.94 -5.75 15.65
N ARG A 63 6.77 -4.94 16.71
CA ARG A 63 7.21 -3.54 16.73
C ARG A 63 8.66 -3.33 16.29
N SER A 64 9.59 -4.14 16.77
CA SER A 64 11.01 -4.03 16.39
C SER A 64 11.24 -4.28 14.90
N LEU A 65 10.55 -5.27 14.33
CA LEU A 65 10.62 -5.57 12.90
C LEU A 65 9.93 -4.48 12.06
N CYS A 66 8.83 -3.92 12.56
CA CYS A 66 8.17 -2.76 11.97
C CYS A 66 9.07 -1.50 11.97
N GLN A 67 9.74 -1.21 13.09
CA GLN A 67 10.74 -0.12 13.15
C GLN A 67 11.85 -0.30 12.13
N TYR A 68 12.35 -1.53 11.99
CA TYR A 68 13.38 -1.86 11.02
C TYR A 68 12.85 -1.69 9.58
N TYR A 69 11.73 -2.33 9.23
CA TYR A 69 11.07 -2.23 7.92
C TYR A 69 10.84 -0.77 7.51
N THR A 70 10.22 0.03 8.39
CA THR A 70 9.94 1.44 8.11
C THR A 70 11.23 2.23 7.87
N THR A 71 12.27 1.98 8.67
CA THR A 71 13.57 2.67 8.48
C THR A 71 14.18 2.35 7.11
N MET A 72 14.18 1.08 6.70
CA MET A 72 14.75 0.67 5.41
C MET A 72 13.91 1.22 4.25
N SER A 73 12.58 1.14 4.35
CA SER A 73 11.65 1.65 3.33
C SER A 73 11.80 3.17 3.12
N LEU A 74 11.92 3.96 4.19
CA LEU A 74 12.12 5.40 4.07
C LEU A 74 13.50 5.75 3.49
N ASN A 75 14.55 5.00 3.84
CA ASN A 75 15.86 5.20 3.24
C ASN A 75 15.85 4.87 1.75
N HIS A 76 15.18 3.78 1.33
CA HIS A 76 14.97 3.46 -0.08
C HIS A 76 14.32 4.65 -0.82
N ALA A 77 13.21 5.18 -0.31
CA ALA A 77 12.51 6.31 -0.92
C ALA A 77 13.39 7.56 -1.06
N ILE A 78 14.24 7.86 -0.06
CA ILE A 78 15.17 9.01 -0.11
C ILE A 78 16.25 8.80 -1.20
N TYR A 79 16.80 7.59 -1.34
CA TYR A 79 17.86 7.32 -2.30
C TYR A 79 17.33 7.19 -3.73
N GLU A 80 16.16 6.59 -3.93
CA GLU A 80 15.45 6.53 -5.20
C GLU A 80 15.16 7.96 -5.72
N ALA A 81 14.62 8.83 -4.85
CA ALA A 81 14.34 10.23 -5.18
C ALA A 81 15.57 11.08 -5.54
N ARG A 82 16.78 10.66 -5.16
CA ARG A 82 18.02 11.38 -5.49
C ARG A 82 18.60 10.95 -6.85
N GLY A 83 18.21 9.80 -7.39
CA GLY A 83 18.61 9.26 -8.70
C GLY A 83 20.11 8.99 -8.92
N ARG A 84 21.00 9.40 -8.01
CA ARG A 84 22.46 9.28 -8.14
C ARG A 84 23.08 8.14 -7.34
N HIS A 85 22.27 7.40 -6.58
CA HIS A 85 22.71 6.37 -5.64
C HIS A 85 21.82 5.12 -5.75
N GLN A 86 21.69 4.61 -6.97
CA GLN A 86 20.84 3.45 -7.26
C GLN A 86 21.27 2.22 -6.46
N ASP A 87 22.58 2.01 -6.32
CA ASP A 87 23.17 0.95 -5.49
C ASP A 87 22.65 0.98 -4.05
N LYS A 88 22.54 2.18 -3.46
CA LYS A 88 21.99 2.35 -2.11
C LYS A 88 20.48 2.14 -2.09
N ALA A 89 19.76 2.64 -3.09
CA ALA A 89 18.32 2.42 -3.19
C ALA A 89 18.02 0.91 -3.22
N ASP A 90 18.69 0.17 -4.12
CA ASP A 90 18.52 -1.28 -4.27
C ASP A 90 18.90 -2.03 -2.97
N TYR A 91 19.97 -1.60 -2.30
CA TYR A 91 20.36 -2.16 -1.00
C TYR A 91 19.26 -1.99 0.05
N PHE A 92 18.75 -0.77 0.26
CA PHE A 92 17.69 -0.53 1.24
C PHE A 92 16.38 -1.21 0.86
N LYS A 93 16.09 -1.31 -0.45
CA LYS A 93 14.94 -2.08 -0.94
C LYS A 93 15.04 -3.55 -0.54
N SER A 94 16.19 -4.19 -0.76
CA SER A 94 16.35 -5.61 -0.38
C SER A 94 16.13 -5.86 1.11
N LEU A 95 16.60 -4.95 1.97
CA LEU A 95 16.41 -5.05 3.42
C LEU A 95 14.95 -4.79 3.84
N ALA A 96 14.26 -3.87 3.16
CA ALA A 96 12.84 -3.63 3.38
C ALA A 96 12.00 -4.84 2.94
N ASP A 97 12.29 -5.41 1.77
CA ASP A 97 11.59 -6.58 1.24
C ASP A 97 11.80 -7.81 2.17
N GLU A 98 13.01 -8.03 2.67
CA GLU A 98 13.27 -9.11 3.64
C GLU A 98 12.46 -8.93 4.94
N ALA A 99 12.43 -7.71 5.47
CA ALA A 99 11.67 -7.42 6.69
C ALA A 99 10.15 -7.56 6.45
N GLN A 100 9.68 -7.13 5.29
CA GLN A 100 8.28 -7.29 4.88
C GLN A 100 7.90 -8.77 4.77
N ASN A 101 8.73 -9.60 4.14
CA ASN A 101 8.48 -11.04 4.04
C ASN A 101 8.36 -11.68 5.43
N LYS A 102 9.26 -11.36 6.36
CA LYS A 102 9.17 -11.84 7.75
C LYS A 102 7.89 -11.39 8.46
N LEU A 103 7.44 -10.15 8.24
CA LEU A 103 6.16 -9.65 8.78
C LEU A 103 4.97 -10.43 8.21
N TYR A 104 4.96 -10.68 6.90
CA TYR A 104 3.92 -11.46 6.23
C TYR A 104 3.91 -12.93 6.69
N GLU A 105 5.07 -13.59 6.70
CA GLU A 105 5.23 -14.97 7.20
C GLU A 105 4.78 -15.08 8.66
N SER A 106 5.09 -14.10 9.49
CA SER A 106 4.65 -14.10 10.89
C SER A 106 3.13 -13.99 11.03
N LYS A 107 2.45 -13.26 10.15
CA LYS A 107 1.00 -13.00 10.26
C LYS A 107 0.16 -14.09 9.59
N TYR A 108 0.60 -14.58 8.45
CA TYR A 108 -0.16 -15.50 7.61
C TYR A 108 0.39 -16.92 7.63
N GLY A 109 1.54 -17.14 8.27
CA GLY A 109 2.33 -18.35 8.12
C GLY A 109 3.20 -18.29 6.87
N SER A 110 4.24 -19.12 6.80
CA SER A 110 4.86 -19.42 5.52
C SER A 110 3.83 -20.20 4.69
N ASP A 111 3.47 -19.74 3.50
CA ASP A 111 2.80 -20.59 2.52
C ASP A 111 3.78 -21.72 2.14
N SER A 112 3.83 -22.76 2.97
CA SER A 112 4.41 -24.05 2.59
C SER A 112 3.38 -24.77 1.72
N SER A 113 3.04 -24.19 0.58
CA SER A 113 2.54 -24.93 -0.58
C SER A 113 3.72 -25.30 -1.49
N ASP A 114 4.84 -25.69 -0.89
CA ASP A 114 5.74 -26.67 -1.49
C ASP A 114 5.15 -28.06 -1.19
N SER A 115 4.14 -28.44 -1.97
CA SER A 115 3.69 -29.83 -2.05
C SER A 115 3.10 -30.13 -3.43
N ILE A 116 4.00 -30.35 -4.41
CA ILE A 116 4.19 -31.56 -5.25
C ILE A 116 5.09 -31.19 -6.43
#